data_AF-A0A149VHM4-F1
#
_entry.id   AF-A0A149VHM4-F1
#
_cell.length_a   1.000
_cell.length_b   1.000
_cell.length_c   1.000
_cell.angle_alpha   90.00
_cell.angle_beta   90.00
_cell.angle_gamma   90.00
#
_symmetry.space_group_name_H-M   'P 1'
#
loop_
_entity.id
_entity.type
_entity.pdbx_description
1 polymer ?
#
loop_
_entity_poly.entity_id
_entity_poly.type
_entity_poly.pdbx_seq_one_letter_code
_entity_poly.pdbx_strand_id
1 'polypeptide(L)'
;SSLEESVAIFATSAEYGYNLRREHIFGARLTQRKKLYGTTEEANYPFPFGVGKTTILRTHLAHRKQPPLIIFAGEDSSGHLLSAFPETRLCCLINRKQTVDMQPYLQEAVKQRGTATPRLVLQGRDENTGEWRPDEASIFLGETTPSLP
;
A
#
# COMPACT_ATOMS: atom_id res chain seq x y z
N SER A 1 11.13 -2.62 1.05
CA SER A 1 10.60 -1.45 0.32
C SER A 1 11.31 -1.38 -1.03
N SER A 2 10.64 -0.95 -2.10
CA SER A 2 11.23 -0.88 -3.44
C SER A 2 11.93 0.47 -3.68
N LEU A 3 12.94 0.50 -4.56
CA LEU A 3 13.61 1.74 -4.97
C LEU A 3 12.62 2.68 -5.68
N GLU A 4 12.63 3.97 -5.32
CA GLU A 4 11.69 4.96 -5.86
C GLU A 4 11.72 5.03 -7.38
N GLU A 5 12.90 4.94 -7.96
CA GLU A 5 13.10 5.08 -9.40
C GLU A 5 12.59 3.86 -10.18
N SER A 6 12.75 2.66 -9.63
CA SER A 6 12.17 1.44 -10.20
C SER A 6 10.64 1.50 -10.18
N VAL A 7 10.06 1.97 -9.06
CA VAL A 7 8.61 2.15 -8.95
C VAL A 7 8.13 3.23 -9.91
N ALA A 8 8.86 4.35 -10.02
CA ALA A 8 8.51 5.46 -10.88
C ALA A 8 8.47 5.07 -12.36
N ILE A 9 9.49 4.36 -12.86
CA ILE A 9 9.52 3.88 -14.25
C ILE A 9 8.24 3.11 -14.59
N PHE A 10 7.80 2.21 -13.71
CA PHE A 10 6.58 1.43 -13.93
C PHE A 10 5.32 2.29 -13.79
N ALA A 11 5.21 3.07 -12.72
CA ALA A 11 4.02 3.84 -12.38
C ALA A 11 3.74 5.02 -13.32
N THR A 12 4.77 5.60 -13.94
CA THR A 12 4.63 6.74 -14.85
C THR A 12 4.57 6.33 -16.33
N SER A 13 4.84 5.06 -16.65
CA SER A 13 4.80 4.58 -18.03
C SER A 13 3.36 4.40 -18.51
N ALA A 14 3.08 4.87 -19.73
CA ALA A 14 1.80 4.67 -20.40
C ALA A 14 1.54 3.21 -20.78
N GLU A 15 2.59 2.40 -20.92
CA GLU A 15 2.50 0.98 -21.24
C GLU A 15 1.74 0.19 -20.17
N TYR A 16 1.87 0.57 -18.90
CA TYR A 16 1.25 -0.12 -17.77
C TYR A 16 -0.08 0.52 -17.32
N GLY A 17 -0.51 1.60 -17.98
CA GLY A 17 -1.84 2.21 -17.78
C GLY A 17 -2.03 3.09 -16.54
N TYR A 18 -1.07 3.14 -15.61
CA TYR A 18 -1.18 3.96 -14.40
C TYR A 18 -1.05 5.46 -14.66
N ASN A 19 -0.17 5.86 -15.58
CA ASN A 19 0.04 7.25 -16.01
C ASN A 19 0.17 8.25 -14.84
N LEU A 20 0.83 7.83 -13.75
CA LEU A 20 0.97 8.67 -12.57
C LEU A 20 2.02 9.75 -12.78
N ARG A 21 1.81 10.90 -12.13
CA ARG A 21 2.80 11.98 -12.10
C ARG A 21 3.98 11.59 -11.21
N ARG A 22 5.22 11.87 -11.67
CA ARG A 22 6.46 11.46 -10.98
C ARG A 22 6.54 11.99 -9.54
N GLU A 23 6.03 13.19 -9.29
CA GLU A 23 6.02 13.85 -7.98
C GLU A 23 5.11 13.18 -6.95
N HIS A 24 4.27 12.22 -7.37
CA HIS A 24 3.42 11.43 -6.48
C HIS A 24 3.96 10.02 -6.20
N ILE A 25 5.15 9.69 -6.72
CA ILE A 25 5.77 8.39 -6.52
C ILE A 25 6.87 8.50 -5.46
N PHE A 26 6.69 7.74 -4.38
CA PHE A 26 7.61 7.70 -3.24
C PHE A 26 8.11 6.28 -3.03
N GLY A 27 9.42 6.13 -2.85
CA GLY A 27 10.05 4.83 -2.60
C GLY A 27 11.42 5.03 -1.97
N ALA A 28 12.15 3.93 -1.75
CA ALA A 28 13.45 3.98 -1.11
C ALA A 28 14.44 4.77 -1.98
N ARG A 29 15.22 5.65 -1.35
CA ARG A 29 16.20 6.50 -2.03
C ARG A 29 17.61 6.10 -1.61
N LEU A 30 18.49 6.01 -2.59
CA LEU A 30 19.92 5.79 -2.39
C LEU A 30 20.65 7.12 -2.55
N THR A 31 21.82 7.22 -1.92
CA THR A 31 22.75 8.33 -2.16
C THR A 31 23.08 8.43 -3.64
N GLN A 32 23.32 9.65 -4.12
CA GLN A 32 23.75 9.89 -5.50
C GLN A 32 25.03 10.72 -5.53
N ARG A 33 25.99 10.30 -6.37
CA ARG A 33 27.19 11.08 -6.67
C ARG A 33 27.41 11.11 -8.17
N LYS A 34 27.49 12.31 -8.75
CA LYS A 34 27.69 12.51 -10.21
C LYS A 34 26.71 11.68 -11.05
N LYS A 35 25.42 11.65 -10.67
CA LYS A 35 24.34 10.87 -11.32
C LYS A 35 24.46 9.34 -11.22
N LEU A 36 25.38 8.83 -10.41
CA LEU A 36 25.49 7.40 -10.10
C LEU A 36 24.86 7.14 -8.74
N TYR A 37 24.08 6.06 -8.65
CA TYR A 37 23.56 5.58 -7.37
C TYR A 37 24.70 4.96 -6.55
N GLY A 38 24.75 5.32 -5.28
CA GLY A 38 25.55 4.64 -4.27
C GLY A 38 24.82 3.40 -3.73
N THR A 39 25.46 2.74 -2.77
CA THR A 39 24.95 1.52 -2.12
C THR A 39 24.26 1.78 -0.79
N THR A 40 24.22 3.04 -0.34
CA THR A 40 23.66 3.44 0.94
C THR A 40 22.40 4.28 0.77
N GLU A 41 21.50 4.20 1.74
CA GLU A 41 20.29 5.01 1.81
C GLU A 41 20.60 6.51 1.91
N GLU A 42 19.69 7.35 1.38
CA GLU A 42 19.76 8.79 1.52
C GLU A 42 19.43 9.23 2.95
N ALA A 43 20.41 9.76 3.67
CA ALA A 43 20.32 9.99 5.13
C ALA A 43 19.22 10.98 5.54
N ASN A 44 18.89 11.96 4.68
CA ASN A 44 17.91 12.99 4.98
C ASN A 44 16.51 12.68 4.43
N TYR A 45 16.23 11.43 4.07
CA TYR A 45 14.95 10.99 3.56
C TYR A 45 14.41 9.84 4.41
N PRO A 46 13.16 9.92 4.93
CA PRO A 46 12.60 8.83 5.71
C PRO A 46 12.55 7.54 4.88
N PHE A 47 13.07 6.43 5.42
CA PHE A 47 12.97 5.16 4.72
C PHE A 47 11.50 4.72 4.59
N PRO A 48 10.98 4.39 3.38
CA PRO A 48 9.55 4.16 3.16
C PRO A 48 9.15 2.75 3.59
N PHE A 49 9.21 2.51 4.90
CA PHE A 49 8.75 1.32 5.58
C PHE A 49 8.24 1.71 6.98
N GLY A 50 7.17 1.07 7.44
CA GLY A 50 6.55 1.35 8.74
C GLY A 50 6.29 2.85 8.94
N VAL A 51 6.83 3.40 10.03
CA VAL A 51 6.68 4.82 10.40
C VAL A 51 7.15 5.79 9.33
N GLY A 52 8.18 5.44 8.55
CA GLY A 52 8.72 6.34 7.52
C GLY A 52 7.74 6.59 6.37
N LYS A 53 6.87 5.63 6.03
CA LYS A 53 5.77 5.86 5.07
C LYS A 53 4.79 6.92 5.58
N THR A 54 4.43 6.83 6.85
CA THR A 54 3.58 7.82 7.51
C THR A 54 4.23 9.20 7.49
N THR A 55 5.53 9.29 7.78
CA THR A 55 6.29 10.56 7.75
C THR A 55 6.31 11.19 6.36
N ILE A 56 6.56 10.39 5.32
CA ILE A 56 6.53 10.86 3.92
C ILE A 56 5.14 11.41 3.58
N LEU A 57 4.09 10.65 3.89
CA LEU A 57 2.73 11.04 3.54
C LEU A 57 2.27 12.29 4.31
N ARG A 58 2.60 12.41 5.60
CA ARG A 58 2.31 13.61 6.40
C ARG A 58 3.00 14.85 5.82
N THR A 59 4.25 14.71 5.41
CA THR A 59 5.00 15.80 4.76
C THR A 59 4.32 16.24 3.47
N HIS A 60 3.90 15.28 2.64
CA HIS A 60 3.27 15.57 1.35
C HIS A 60 1.82 16.11 1.48
N LEU A 61 1.12 15.78 2.57
CA LEU A 61 -0.25 16.26 2.83
C LEU A 61 -0.29 17.51 3.73
N ALA A 62 0.86 18.04 4.14
CA ALA A 62 0.95 19.13 5.11
C ALA A 62 0.15 20.38 4.69
N HIS A 63 0.09 20.70 3.40
CA HIS A 63 -0.68 21.82 2.87
C HIS A 63 -2.19 21.60 2.91
N ARG A 64 -2.66 20.35 2.95
CA ARG A 64 -4.08 20.00 2.96
C ARG A 64 -4.68 19.94 4.37
N LYS A 65 -3.86 19.73 5.41
CA LYS A 65 -4.30 19.56 6.82
C LYS A 65 -5.44 18.54 6.99
N GLN A 66 -5.52 17.55 6.11
CA GLN A 66 -6.55 16.51 6.08
C GLN A 66 -5.89 15.14 5.89
N PRO A 67 -6.48 14.06 6.44
CA PRO A 67 -6.01 12.71 6.17
C PRO A 67 -6.25 12.33 4.71
N PRO A 68 -5.63 11.24 4.21
CA PRO A 68 -6.05 10.61 2.97
C PRO A 68 -7.54 10.31 2.99
N LEU A 69 -8.23 10.51 1.86
CA LEU A 69 -9.64 10.10 1.74
C LEU A 69 -9.76 8.58 1.69
N ILE A 70 -8.82 7.94 0.98
CA ILE A 70 -8.74 6.51 0.77
C ILE A 70 -7.29 6.01 0.92
N ILE A 71 -7.13 4.81 1.46
CA ILE A 71 -5.86 4.08 1.48
C ILE A 71 -6.06 2.72 0.81
N PHE A 72 -5.16 2.36 -0.11
CA PHE A 72 -5.03 1.00 -0.61
C PHE A 72 -3.82 0.34 0.05
N ALA A 73 -4.02 -0.80 0.70
CA ALA A 73 -3.00 -1.49 1.48
C ALA A 73 -2.93 -2.96 1.07
N GLY A 74 -1.73 -3.45 0.74
CA GLY A 74 -1.52 -4.83 0.27
C GLY A 74 -0.13 -5.37 0.59
N GLU A 75 0.53 -4.77 1.57
CA GLU A 75 1.85 -5.17 2.06
C GLU A 75 1.92 -5.04 3.58
N ASP A 76 2.80 -5.81 4.19
CA ASP A 76 2.94 -5.96 5.65
C ASP A 76 3.13 -4.63 6.38
N SER A 77 3.91 -3.72 5.78
CA SER A 77 4.22 -2.42 6.38
C SER A 77 3.05 -1.42 6.38
N SER A 78 1.89 -1.79 5.82
CA SER A 78 0.72 -0.91 5.75
C SER A 78 0.02 -0.73 7.10
N GLY A 79 0.23 -1.61 8.08
CA GLY A 79 -0.41 -1.51 9.39
C GLY A 79 -0.10 -0.20 10.11
N HIS A 80 1.14 0.32 9.94
CA HIS A 80 1.52 1.63 10.48
C HIS A 80 0.77 2.79 9.80
N LEU A 81 0.47 2.66 8.51
CA LEU A 81 -0.27 3.66 7.76
C LEU A 81 -1.74 3.69 8.22
N LEU A 82 -2.36 2.52 8.37
CA LEU A 82 -3.73 2.37 8.85
C LEU A 82 -3.92 2.89 10.28
N SER A 83 -2.93 2.64 11.15
CA SER A 83 -2.89 3.16 12.53
C SER A 83 -2.69 4.67 12.58
N ALA A 84 -1.83 5.22 11.71
CA ALA A 84 -1.50 6.63 11.72
C ALA A 84 -2.61 7.55 11.17
N PHE A 85 -3.54 7.00 10.40
CA PHE A 85 -4.68 7.73 9.83
C PHE A 85 -6.01 7.02 10.19
N PRO A 86 -6.40 7.01 11.48
CA PRO A 86 -7.66 6.42 11.91
C PRO A 86 -8.89 7.11 11.30
N GLU A 87 -8.75 8.37 10.87
CA GLU A 87 -9.80 9.20 10.29
C GLU A 87 -10.00 8.99 8.78
N THR A 88 -9.11 8.26 8.11
CA THR A 88 -9.31 7.85 6.71
C THR A 88 -10.59 7.04 6.61
N ARG A 89 -11.52 7.50 5.76
CA ARG A 89 -12.89 6.98 5.70
C ARG A 89 -13.01 5.63 5.03
N LEU A 90 -12.12 5.33 4.08
CA LEU A 90 -12.12 4.07 3.35
C LEU A 90 -10.70 3.53 3.20
N CYS A 91 -10.51 2.28 3.60
CA CYS A 91 -9.25 1.57 3.51
C CYS A 91 -9.53 0.24 2.81
N CYS A 92 -9.05 0.10 1.58
CA CYS A 92 -9.15 -1.12 0.80
C CYS A 92 -7.92 -1.99 1.05
N LEU A 93 -8.14 -3.14 1.68
CA LEU A 93 -7.11 -4.10 2.04
C LEU A 93 -7.11 -5.23 1.02
N ILE A 94 -5.98 -5.44 0.35
CA ILE A 94 -5.82 -6.56 -0.59
C ILE A 94 -5.72 -7.84 0.22
N ASN A 95 -6.70 -8.74 0.06
CA ASN A 95 -6.69 -10.02 0.74
C ASN A 95 -5.60 -10.92 0.14
N ARG A 96 -4.50 -11.05 0.87
CA ARG A 96 -3.34 -11.89 0.53
C ARG A 96 -2.77 -12.44 1.83
N LYS A 97 -1.85 -13.39 1.75
CA LYS A 97 -1.07 -13.78 2.94
C LYS A 97 -0.22 -12.60 3.42
N GLN A 98 -0.48 -12.11 4.63
CA GLN A 98 0.20 -10.96 5.25
C GLN A 98 0.72 -11.31 6.65
N THR A 99 1.64 -10.49 7.16
CA THR A 99 2.19 -10.62 8.51
C THR A 99 1.15 -10.50 9.61
N VAL A 100 1.53 -10.98 10.81
CA VAL A 100 0.77 -10.83 12.06
C VAL A 100 0.31 -9.39 12.32
N ASP A 101 1.12 -8.40 11.97
CA ASP A 101 0.81 -6.98 12.21
C ASP A 101 -0.40 -6.49 11.40
N MET A 102 -0.69 -7.12 10.26
CA MET A 102 -1.85 -6.79 9.43
C MET A 102 -3.13 -7.52 9.86
N GLN A 103 -3.00 -8.64 10.60
CA GLN A 103 -4.12 -9.49 10.97
C GLN A 103 -5.27 -8.75 11.69
N PRO A 104 -5.02 -7.83 12.65
CA PRO A 104 -6.10 -7.08 13.28
C PRO A 104 -6.95 -6.28 12.30
N TYR A 105 -6.35 -5.70 11.26
CA TYR A 105 -7.06 -4.92 10.24
C TYR A 105 -7.84 -5.81 9.27
N LEU A 106 -7.26 -6.94 8.88
CA LEU A 106 -7.90 -7.92 8.01
C LEU A 106 -9.13 -8.53 8.69
N GLN A 107 -9.00 -8.96 9.94
CA GLN A 107 -10.11 -9.52 10.73
C GLN A 107 -11.20 -8.46 11.00
N GLU A 108 -10.82 -7.21 11.22
CA GLU A 108 -11.78 -6.12 11.35
C GLU A 108 -12.53 -5.84 10.05
N ALA A 109 -11.85 -5.91 8.90
CA ALA A 109 -12.52 -5.77 7.60
C ALA A 109 -13.57 -6.88 7.38
N VAL A 110 -13.27 -8.14 7.75
CA VAL A 110 -14.24 -9.24 7.72
C VAL A 110 -15.46 -8.94 8.60
N LYS A 111 -15.26 -8.39 9.80
CA LYS A 111 -16.36 -8.02 10.71
C LYS A 111 -17.22 -6.87 10.17
N GLN A 112 -16.62 -5.94 9.42
CA GLN A 112 -17.32 -4.80 8.83
C GLN A 112 -18.05 -5.16 7.53
N ARG A 113 -17.86 -6.37 7.00
CA ARG A 113 -18.56 -6.86 5.82
C ARG A 113 -20.08 -6.75 6.00
N GLY A 114 -20.75 -6.14 5.02
CA GLY A 114 -22.21 -5.95 5.04
C GLY A 114 -22.70 -4.82 5.97
N THR A 115 -21.82 -4.11 6.66
CA THR A 115 -22.20 -2.88 7.37
C THR A 115 -22.50 -1.75 6.38
N ALA A 116 -23.30 -0.77 6.78
CA ALA A 116 -23.72 0.32 5.89
C ALA A 116 -22.57 1.25 5.47
N THR A 117 -21.55 1.42 6.33
CA THR A 117 -20.44 2.35 6.11
C THR A 117 -19.12 1.75 6.64
N PRO A 118 -18.60 0.69 6.00
CA PRO A 118 -17.36 0.06 6.43
C PRO A 118 -16.18 1.02 6.20
N ARG A 119 -15.32 1.17 7.21
CA ARG A 119 -14.03 1.85 7.06
C ARG A 119 -13.03 0.94 6.37
N LEU A 120 -12.99 -0.33 6.76
CA LEU A 120 -12.06 -1.33 6.24
C LEU A 120 -12.84 -2.29 5.35
N VAL A 121 -12.40 -2.45 4.11
CA VAL A 121 -12.98 -3.39 3.14
C VAL A 121 -11.90 -4.29 2.57
N LEU A 122 -12.24 -5.53 2.26
CA LEU A 122 -11.33 -6.47 1.61
C LEU A 122 -11.52 -6.43 0.09
N GLN A 123 -10.44 -6.64 -0.64
CA GLN A 123 -10.47 -6.89 -2.08
C GLN A 123 -9.79 -8.23 -2.35
N GLY A 124 -10.58 -9.21 -2.80
CA GLY A 124 -10.09 -10.54 -3.17
C GLY A 124 -9.35 -10.53 -4.50
N ARG A 125 -8.38 -11.43 -4.64
CA ARG A 125 -7.57 -11.65 -5.84
C ARG A 125 -7.42 -13.14 -6.08
N ASP A 126 -7.32 -13.53 -7.35
CA ASP A 126 -6.73 -14.81 -7.70
C ASP A 126 -5.23 -14.62 -7.85
N GLU A 127 -4.44 -15.15 -6.91
CA GLU A 127 -2.98 -15.04 -6.95
C GLU A 127 -2.34 -15.90 -8.03
N ASN A 128 -3.06 -16.89 -8.59
CA ASN A 128 -2.55 -17.73 -9.68
C ASN A 128 -2.61 -17.01 -11.03
N THR A 129 -3.63 -16.20 -11.27
CA THR A 129 -3.79 -15.43 -12.53
C THR A 129 -3.34 -13.98 -12.39
N GLY A 130 -3.32 -13.48 -11.16
CA GLY A 130 -3.03 -12.09 -10.86
C GLY A 130 -4.23 -11.15 -11.00
N GLU A 131 -5.44 -11.68 -11.20
CA GLU A 131 -6.66 -10.89 -11.45
C GLU A 131 -7.46 -10.60 -10.18
N TRP A 132 -8.20 -9.49 -10.18
CA TRP A 132 -9.15 -9.17 -9.12
C TRP A 132 -10.36 -10.11 -9.15
N ARG A 133 -10.87 -10.43 -7.97
CA ARG A 133 -12.14 -11.16 -7.82
C ARG A 133 -13.27 -10.17 -7.50
N PRO A 134 -14.49 -10.39 -8.00
CA PRO A 134 -15.66 -9.63 -7.56
C PRO A 134 -16.17 -10.12 -6.20
N ASP A 135 -15.25 -10.45 -5.28
CA ASP A 135 -15.52 -10.95 -3.93
C ASP A 135 -14.35 -10.56 -3.00
N GLU A 136 -14.59 -10.54 -1.69
CA GLU A 136 -13.58 -10.24 -0.67
C GLU A 136 -12.60 -11.41 -0.44
N ALA A 137 -13.03 -12.64 -0.71
CA ALA A 137 -12.22 -13.84 -0.59
C ALA A 137 -11.23 -13.99 -1.76
N SER A 138 -10.00 -14.37 -1.44
CA SER A 138 -8.92 -14.60 -2.40
C SER A 138 -8.70 -16.08 -2.65
N ILE A 139 -8.23 -16.41 -3.86
CA ILE A 139 -7.60 -17.71 -4.13
C ILE A 139 -6.10 -17.49 -3.98
N PHE A 140 -5.50 -18.07 -2.95
CA PHE A 140 -4.06 -17.94 -2.73
C PHE A 140 -3.26 -18.80 -3.72
N LEU A 141 -2.00 -18.43 -3.92
CA LEU A 141 -1.12 -19.09 -4.88
C LEU A 141 -1.02 -20.60 -4.60
N GLY A 142 -1.34 -21.42 -5.61
CA GLY A 142 -1.36 -22.88 -5.54
C GLY A 142 -2.65 -23.48 -4.95
N GLU A 143 -3.58 -22.64 -4.49
CA GLU A 143 -4.88 -23.06 -3.98
C GLU A 143 -5.96 -22.89 -5.06
N THR A 144 -7.12 -23.53 -4.87
CA THR A 144 -8.28 -23.46 -5.78
C THR A 144 -9.55 -22.98 -5.09
N THR A 145 -9.58 -22.99 -3.76
CA THR A 145 -10.73 -22.59 -2.96
C THR A 145 -10.53 -21.17 -2.43
N PRO A 146 -11.48 -20.25 -2.66
CA PRO A 146 -11.40 -18.91 -2.10
C PRO A 146 -11.47 -18.93 -0.56
N SER A 147 -10.70 -18.08 0.10
CA SER A 147 -10.74 -17.91 1.56
C SER A 147 -10.62 -16.44 1.99
N LEU A 148 -11.21 -16.16 3.15
CA LEU A 148 -11.02 -14.92 3.90
C LEU A 148 -9.82 -15.09 4.84
N PRO A 149 -9.16 -13.98 5.22
CA PRO A 149 -8.02 -14.00 6.14
C PRO A 149 -8.39 -14.44 7.55
#